data_AF-Q9RUT3-F1
#
_entry.id   AF-Q9RUT3-F1
#
_cell.length_a   1.000
_cell.length_b   1.000
_cell.length_c   1.000
_cell.angle_alpha   90.00
_cell.angle_beta   90.00
_cell.angle_gamma   90.00
#
_symmetry.space_group_name_H-M   'P 1'
#
loop_
_entity.id
_entity.type
_entity.pdbx_description
1 polymer ?
#
loop_
_entity_poly.entity_id
_entity_poly.type
_entity_poly.pdbx_seq_one_letter_code
_entity_poly.pdbx_strand_id
1 'polypeptide(L)' 'MAQGVTMNLDSWTPTDKARRLATLIAAYLATSAGLIAALGLHWPWYLALLSVLVLYGVLYVVGYAVLKAVFRA' A
#
# COMPACT_ATOMS: atom_id res chain seq x y z
N MET A 1 -9.00 36.75 -17.16
CA MET A 1 -9.69 35.45 -17.15
C MET A 1 -8.65 34.40 -16.77
N ALA A 2 -8.51 34.08 -15.48
CA ALA A 2 -7.56 33.08 -15.04
C ALA A 2 -8.09 31.70 -15.47
N GLN A 3 -7.37 31.03 -16.36
CA GLN A 3 -7.66 29.64 -16.73
C GLN A 3 -7.57 28.80 -15.46
N GLY A 4 -8.73 28.45 -14.91
CA GLY A 4 -8.82 27.43 -13.89
C GLY A 4 -8.21 26.17 -14.46
N VAL A 5 -7.05 25.76 -13.94
CA VAL A 5 -6.54 24.42 -14.09
C VAL A 5 -7.57 23.52 -13.42
N THR A 6 -8.58 23.09 -14.17
CA THR A 6 -9.44 21.99 -13.79
C THR A 6 -8.54 20.76 -13.78
N MET A 7 -7.88 20.52 -12.66
CA MET A 7 -7.12 19.30 -12.44
C MET A 7 -8.13 18.16 -12.62
N ASN A 8 -8.06 17.50 -13.77
CA ASN A 8 -8.94 16.40 -14.10
C ASN A 8 -8.58 15.23 -13.18
N LEU A 9 -9.26 15.16 -12.03
CA LEU A 9 -9.11 14.10 -11.04
C LEU A 9 -9.55 12.73 -11.60
N ASP A 10 -10.28 12.71 -12.72
CA ASP A 10 -10.69 11.48 -13.40
C ASP A 10 -9.60 10.88 -14.30
N SER A 11 -8.47 11.59 -14.53
CA SER A 11 -7.39 11.12 -15.40
C SER A 11 -6.45 10.08 -14.78
N TRP A 12 -6.80 9.50 -13.62
CA TRP A 12 -5.91 8.55 -12.96
C TRP A 12 -5.70 7.33 -13.85
N THR A 13 -4.47 7.17 -14.32
CA THR A 13 -4.10 6.02 -15.14
C THR A 13 -4.33 4.73 -14.34
N PRO A 14 -4.64 3.60 -14.99
CA PRO A 14 -4.74 2.30 -14.33
C PRO A 14 -3.54 1.99 -13.42
N THR A 15 -2.35 2.40 -13.84
CA THR A 15 -1.10 2.24 -13.10
C THR A 15 -1.08 3.09 -11.82
N ASP A 16 -1.62 4.30 -11.83
CA ASP A 16 -1.70 5.17 -10.66
C ASP A 16 -2.70 4.65 -9.64
N LYS A 17 -3.86 4.15 -10.10
CA LYS A 17 -4.86 3.48 -9.26
C LYS A 17 -4.27 2.25 -8.60
N ALA A 18 -3.59 1.38 -9.37
CA ALA A 18 -2.93 0.17 -8.86
C ALA A 18 -1.91 0.48 -7.78
N ARG A 19 -1.04 1.47 -8.03
CA ARG A 19 0.01 1.87 -7.08
C ARG A 19 -0.58 2.40 -5.77
N ARG A 20 -1.52 3.35 -5.83
CA ARG A 20 -2.10 3.96 -4.63
C ARG A 20 -2.86 2.93 -3.79
N LEU A 21 -3.67 2.10 -4.43
CA LEU A 21 -4.43 1.07 -3.74
C LEU A 21 -3.52 -0.01 -3.15
N ALA A 22 -2.48 -0.43 -3.89
CA ALA A 22 -1.47 -1.37 -3.37
C ALA A 22 -0.78 -0.80 -2.12
N THR A 23 -0.38 0.48 -2.14
CA THR A 23 0.22 1.15 -0.97
C THR A 23 -0.72 1.15 0.22
N LEU A 24 -2.00 1.49 0.03
CA LEU A 24 -2.98 1.53 1.12
C LEU A 24 -3.21 0.14 1.73
N ILE A 25 -3.40 -0.88 0.90
CA ILE A 25 -3.60 -2.27 1.36
C ILE A 25 -2.35 -2.76 2.09
N ALA A 26 -1.17 -2.59 1.49
CA ALA A 26 0.09 -3.04 2.08
C ALA A 26 0.36 -2.35 3.42
N ALA A 27 0.17 -1.03 3.51
CA ALA A 27 0.38 -0.27 4.74
C ALA A 27 -0.57 -0.73 5.86
N TYR A 28 -1.86 -0.90 5.55
CA TYR A 28 -2.85 -1.33 6.53
C TYR A 28 -2.55 -2.73 7.08
N LEU A 29 -2.31 -3.69 6.19
CA LEU A 29 -2.05 -5.07 6.57
C LEU A 29 -0.70 -5.22 7.29
N ALA A 30 0.35 -4.56 6.80
CA ALA A 30 1.67 -4.60 7.44
C ALA A 30 1.64 -4.00 8.84
N THR A 31 0.98 -2.85 9.02
CA THR A 31 0.83 -2.21 10.33
C THR A 31 0.02 -3.09 11.28
N SER A 32 -1.08 -3.68 10.82
CA SER A 32 -1.90 -4.59 11.63
C SER A 32 -1.11 -5.81 12.08
N ALA A 33 -0.34 -6.43 11.19
CA ALA A 33 0.54 -7.55 11.53
C ALA A 33 1.64 -7.14 12.53
N GLY A 34 2.22 -5.94 12.37
CA GLY A 34 3.19 -5.38 13.31
C GLY A 34 2.61 -5.18 14.71
N LEU A 35 1.38 -4.66 14.80
CA LEU A 35 0.67 -4.51 16.08
C LEU A 35 0.39 -5.87 16.72
N ILE A 36 0.01 -6.88 15.93
CA ILE A 36 -0.17 -8.25 16.43
C ILE A 36 1.17 -8.82 16.92
N ALA A 37 2.27 -8.62 16.18
CA ALA A 37 3.59 -9.08 16.60
C ALA A 37 4.06 -8.40 17.89
N ALA A 38 3.88 -7.09 18.01
CA ALA A 38 4.31 -6.32 19.17
C ALA A 38 3.43 -6.56 20.41
N LEU A 39 2.11 -6.53 20.27
CA LEU A 39 1.16 -6.55 21.38
C LEU A 39 0.58 -7.94 21.65
N GLY A 40 0.38 -8.76 20.61
CA GLY A 40 -0.18 -10.10 20.73
C GLY A 40 0.88 -11.17 20.97
N LEU A 41 2.00 -11.12 20.24
CA LEU A 41 3.09 -12.09 20.35
C LEU A 41 4.25 -11.62 21.24
N HIS A 42 4.18 -10.38 21.75
CA HIS A 42 5.21 -9.76 22.58
C HIS A 42 6.63 -9.83 21.98
N TRP A 43 6.73 -9.70 20.66
CA TRP A 43 8.03 -9.68 20.01
C TRP A 43 8.86 -8.47 20.47
N PRO A 44 10.21 -8.62 20.51
CA PRO A 44 11.09 -7.48 20.65
C PRO A 44 10.75 -6.39 19.64
N TRP A 45 10.74 -5.13 20.10
CA TRP A 45 10.26 -3.99 19.30
C TRP A 45 10.93 -3.90 17.91
N TYR A 46 12.22 -4.23 17.82
CA TYR A 46 12.97 -4.20 16.57
C TYR A 46 12.55 -5.30 15.59
N LEU A 47 12.17 -6.49 16.07
CA LEU A 47 11.64 -7.57 15.21
C LEU A 47 10.23 -7.26 14.74
N ALA A 48 9.40 -6.66 15.60
CA ALA A 48 8.08 -6.20 15.20
C ALA A 48 8.18 -5.13 14.09
N LEU A 49 9.05 -4.13 14.24
CA LEU A 49 9.29 -3.12 13.19
C LEU A 49 9.85 -3.75 11.90
N LEU A 50 10.81 -4.67 12.01
CA LEU A 50 11.38 -5.34 10.85
C LEU A 50 10.29 -6.13 10.10
N SER A 51 9.40 -6.81 10.83
CA SER A 51 8.28 -7.55 10.22
C SER A 51 7.34 -6.64 9.43
N VAL A 52 7.06 -5.42 9.91
CA VAL A 52 6.25 -4.43 9.19
C VAL A 52 6.91 -4.06 7.86
N LEU A 53 8.20 -3.73 7.87
CA LEU A 53 8.93 -3.32 6.66
C LEU A 53 8.98 -4.43 5.62
N VAL A 54 9.30 -5.65 6.06
CA VAL A 54 9.36 -6.83 5.18
C VAL A 54 7.98 -7.13 4.61
N LEU A 55 6.95 -7.19 5.46
CA LEU A 55 5.61 -7.53 5.04
C LEU A 55 5.01 -6.46 4.13
N TYR A 56 5.24 -5.17 4.42
CA TYR A 56 4.86 -4.08 3.53
C TYR A 56 5.48 -4.24 2.14
N GLY A 57 6.78 -4.51 2.06
CA GLY A 57 7.47 -4.70 0.78
C GLY A 57 6.86 -5.84 -0.03
N VAL A 58 6.65 -7.00 0.60
CA VAL A 58 6.04 -8.17 -0.05
C VAL A 58 4.62 -7.87 -0.51
N LEU A 59 3.77 -7.35 0.37
CA LEU A 59 2.37 -7.05 0.05
C LEU A 59 2.24 -5.97 -1.01
N TYR A 60 3.10 -4.96 -1.01
CA TYR A 60 3.11 -3.93 -2.02
C TYR A 60 3.47 -4.51 -3.39
N VAL A 61 4.55 -5.29 -3.50
CA VAL A 61 4.98 -5.87 -4.78
C VAL A 61 3.90 -6.80 -5.35
N VAL A 62 3.37 -7.70 -4.53
CA VAL A 62 2.32 -8.65 -4.95
C VAL A 62 1.03 -7.91 -5.27
N GLY A 63 0.56 -7.04 -4.37
CA GLY A 63 -0.67 -6.28 -4.54
C GLY A 63 -0.62 -5.37 -5.76
N TYR A 64 0.51 -4.69 -5.99
CA TYR A 64 0.70 -3.86 -7.17
C TYR A 64 0.68 -4.67 -8.46
N ALA A 65 1.35 -5.83 -8.49
CA ALA A 65 1.34 -6.71 -9.66
C ALA A 65 -0.08 -7.19 -10.00
N VAL A 66 -0.83 -7.64 -8.98
CA VAL A 66 -2.22 -8.10 -9.14
C VAL A 66 -3.13 -6.95 -9.58
N LEU A 67 -3.10 -5.81 -8.90
CA LEU A 67 -3.96 -4.66 -9.22
C LEU A 67 -3.64 -4.07 -10.60
N LYS A 68 -2.37 -4.08 -11.00
CA LYS A 68 -1.96 -3.66 -12.35
C LYS A 68 -2.51 -4.60 -13.42
N ALA A 69 -2.60 -5.91 -13.15
CA ALA A 69 -3.23 -6.86 -14.06
C ALA A 69 -4.74 -6.63 -14.14
N VAL A 70 -5.40 -6.41 -13.00
CA VAL A 70 -6.86 -6.17 -12.92
C VAL A 70 -7.27 -4.87 -13.60
N PHE A 71 -6.54 -3.77 -13.39
CA PHE A 71 -6.90 -2.48 -14.00
C PHE A 71 -6.45 -2.33 -15.46
N ARG A 72 -5.64 -3.26 -15.99
CA ARG A 72 -5.31 -3.34 -17.42
C ARG A 72 -6.31 -4.16 -18.22
N ALA A 73 -7.04 -5.06 -17.57
CA ALA A 73 -8.16 -5.79 -18.13
C ALA A 73 -9.38 -4.87 -18.27
#